data_AF-A0AAW1BSC3-F1
#
_entry.id   AF-A0AAW1BSC3-F1
#
_cell.length_a   1.000
_cell.length_b   1.000
_cell.length_c   1.000
_cell.angle_alpha   90.00
_cell.angle_beta   90.00
_cell.angle_gamma   90.00
#
_symmetry.space_group_name_H-M   'P 1'
#
loop_
_entity.id
_entity.type
_entity.pdbx_description
1 polymer ?
#
loop_
_entity_poly.entity_id
_entity_poly.type
_entity_poly.pdbx_seq_one_letter_code
_entity_poly.pdbx_strand_id
1 'polypeptide(L)'
;MSSGGPLLLLGLLTLWAELTPVSGRYRPRFCYLPAKPGPCEAYMPRFYYSSTSNKCQRFIYGGCGGNANNFETRDQCHYTCVKKPGVCRKAPPGTMTICLAKCGSDWQCEGKQKCCPYACLVDCMDPV
;
A
#
# COMPACT_ATOMS: atom_id res chain seq x y z
N MET A 1 27.43 29.31 43.25
CA MET A 1 26.45 28.32 42.76
C MET A 1 26.11 28.69 41.33
N SER A 2 26.91 28.22 40.36
CA SER A 2 26.64 28.44 38.93
C SER A 2 26.23 27.08 38.36
N SER A 3 24.95 26.74 38.45
CA SER A 3 24.41 25.49 37.93
C SER A 3 24.07 25.65 36.44
N GLY A 4 25.10 25.65 35.60
CA GLY A 4 24.97 25.51 34.16
C GLY A 4 24.99 24.03 33.76
N GLY A 5 23.84 23.46 33.42
CA GLY A 5 23.67 22.09 32.92
C GLY A 5 22.40 21.48 33.50
N PRO A 6 21.36 21.13 32.69
CA PRO A 6 21.49 20.11 31.64
C PRO A 6 20.52 20.31 30.44
N LEU A 7 20.38 21.52 29.89
CA LEU A 7 19.42 21.75 28.79
C LEU A 7 19.89 21.29 27.40
N LEU A 8 21.14 20.84 27.25
CA LEU A 8 21.69 20.38 25.96
C LEU A 8 21.45 18.88 25.67
N LEU A 9 20.95 18.09 26.64
CA LEU A 9 20.67 16.66 26.44
C LEU A 9 19.25 16.36 25.94
N LEU A 10 18.33 17.33 26.00
CA LEU A 10 16.96 17.15 25.49
C LEU A 10 16.84 17.41 23.97
N GLY A 11 17.86 18.01 23.34
CA GLY A 11 17.85 18.29 21.90
C GLY A 11 18.24 17.11 20.99
N LEU A 12 18.85 16.06 21.53
CA LEU A 12 19.30 14.89 20.75
C LEU A 12 18.23 13.79 20.63
N LEU A 13 17.23 13.77 21.51
CA LEU A 13 16.10 12.82 21.44
C LEU A 13 15.02 13.25 20.43
N THR A 14 14.96 14.53 20.06
CA THR A 14 14.02 15.04 19.05
C THR A 14 14.54 14.88 17.62
N LEU A 15 15.83 14.61 17.42
CA LEU A 15 16.45 14.46 16.10
C LEU A 15 16.36 13.04 15.50
N TRP A 16 15.82 12.06 16.22
CA TRP A 16 15.61 10.69 15.73
C TRP A 16 14.17 10.38 15.30
N ALA A 17 13.25 11.35 15.41
CA ALA A 17 11.87 11.17 14.98
C ALA A 17 11.66 11.33 13.45
N GLU A 18 12.61 11.93 12.73
CA GLU A 18 12.41 12.39 11.34
C GLU A 18 12.87 11.42 10.25
N LEU A 19 13.31 10.20 10.61
CA LEU A 19 13.61 9.15 9.64
C LEU A 19 12.63 7.99 9.75
N THR A 20 11.32 8.29 9.76
CA THR A 20 10.35 7.27 9.39
C THR A 20 10.62 6.90 7.92
N PRO A 21 10.95 5.63 7.59
CA PRO A 21 11.06 5.24 6.20
C PRO A 21 9.71 5.52 5.54
N VAL A 22 9.74 6.26 4.42
CA VAL A 22 8.56 6.57 3.60
C VAL A 22 7.76 5.29 3.41
N SER A 23 6.64 5.17 4.14
CA SER A 23 5.81 3.96 4.24
C SER A 23 5.14 3.57 2.90
N GLY A 24 5.40 4.32 1.82
CA GLY A 24 4.73 4.23 0.54
C GLY A 24 5.30 3.23 -0.47
N ARG A 25 6.28 2.39 -0.12
CA ARG A 25 6.90 1.43 -1.10
C ARG A 25 6.41 -0.01 -1.03
N TYR A 26 5.60 -0.38 -0.04
CA TYR A 26 5.29 -1.79 0.21
C TYR A 26 3.80 -2.09 0.12
N ARG A 27 3.48 -3.26 -0.46
CA ARG A 27 2.14 -3.84 -0.46
C ARG A 27 1.59 -3.88 0.98
N PRO A 28 0.28 -3.66 1.20
CA PRO A 28 -0.30 -3.71 2.53
C PRO A 28 0.05 -5.02 3.25
N ARG A 29 0.51 -4.93 4.51
CA ARG A 29 0.96 -6.08 5.29
C ARG A 29 -0.11 -7.16 5.45
N PHE A 30 -1.38 -6.76 5.52
CA PHE A 30 -2.47 -7.72 5.65
C PHE A 30 -2.58 -8.66 4.45
N CYS A 31 -2.09 -8.28 3.26
CA CYS A 31 -2.06 -9.18 2.11
C CYS A 31 -1.29 -10.47 2.42
N TYR A 32 -0.35 -10.46 3.37
CA TYR A 32 0.45 -11.63 3.73
C TYR A 32 -0.19 -12.49 4.83
N LEU A 33 -1.38 -12.14 5.32
CA LEU A 33 -2.11 -12.96 6.29
C LEU A 33 -2.74 -14.19 5.60
N PRO A 34 -2.93 -15.31 6.30
CA PRO A 34 -3.62 -16.46 5.73
C PRO A 34 -5.12 -16.17 5.52
N ALA A 35 -5.77 -16.96 4.66
CA ALA A 35 -7.23 -17.01 4.61
C ALA A 35 -7.77 -17.43 5.98
N LYS A 36 -8.76 -16.70 6.51
CA LYS A 36 -9.32 -16.96 7.84
C LYS A 36 -10.85 -17.09 7.77
N PRO A 37 -11.39 -18.32 7.78
CA PRO A 37 -12.84 -18.55 7.80
C PRO A 37 -13.53 -17.90 9.00
N GLY A 38 -12.88 -17.94 10.16
CA GLY A 38 -13.48 -17.47 11.42
C GLY A 38 -14.46 -18.51 12.02
N PRO A 39 -15.03 -18.22 13.20
CA PRO A 39 -15.79 -19.21 13.96
C PRO A 39 -17.27 -19.31 13.58
N CYS A 40 -17.82 -18.37 12.81
CA CYS A 40 -19.19 -18.42 12.35
C CYS A 40 -19.35 -19.40 11.17
N GLU A 41 -20.57 -19.86 10.89
CA GLU A 41 -20.85 -20.95 9.93
C GLU A 41 -21.60 -20.50 8.67
N ALA A 42 -21.63 -19.19 8.36
CA ALA A 42 -22.22 -18.72 7.11
C ALA A 42 -21.38 -19.18 5.91
N TYR A 43 -22.03 -19.50 4.79
CA TYR A 43 -21.34 -19.80 3.54
C TYR A 43 -21.15 -18.51 2.73
N MET A 44 -20.02 -17.83 2.91
CA MET A 44 -19.69 -16.62 2.15
C MET A 44 -18.45 -16.85 1.27
N PRO A 45 -18.62 -17.10 -0.04
CA PRO A 45 -17.50 -17.15 -0.97
C PRO A 45 -16.76 -15.80 -1.00
N ARG A 46 -15.46 -15.84 -0.74
CA ARG A 46 -14.57 -14.67 -0.69
C ARG A 46 -13.26 -14.98 -1.41
N PHE A 47 -12.45 -13.95 -1.59
CA PHE A 47 -11.11 -14.04 -2.15
C PHE A 47 -10.06 -13.60 -1.13
N TYR A 48 -8.91 -14.25 -1.13
CA TYR A 48 -7.72 -13.82 -0.39
C TYR A 48 -6.51 -13.86 -1.32
N TYR A 49 -5.50 -13.05 -1.04
CA TYR A 49 -4.22 -13.12 -1.74
C TYR A 49 -3.33 -14.21 -1.13
N SER A 50 -2.88 -15.14 -1.97
CA SER A 50 -1.89 -16.15 -1.63
C SER A 50 -0.52 -15.71 -2.07
N SER A 51 0.38 -15.46 -1.11
CA SER A 51 1.77 -15.08 -1.37
C SER A 51 2.57 -16.18 -2.06
N THR A 52 2.27 -17.44 -1.78
CA THR A 52 2.90 -18.62 -2.39
C THR A 52 2.64 -18.69 -3.89
N SER A 53 1.39 -18.50 -4.32
CA SER A 53 1.05 -18.53 -5.75
C SER A 53 1.10 -17.15 -6.41
N ASN A 54 1.29 -16.07 -5.63
CA ASN A 54 1.16 -14.68 -6.05
C ASN A 54 -0.17 -14.40 -6.79
N LYS A 55 -1.27 -14.95 -6.29
CA LYS A 55 -2.60 -14.92 -6.93
C LYS A 55 -3.71 -14.76 -5.89
N CYS A 56 -4.83 -14.21 -6.33
CA CYS A 56 -6.07 -14.20 -5.56
C CYS A 56 -6.81 -15.53 -5.71
N GLN A 57 -7.06 -16.21 -4.59
CA GLN A 57 -7.69 -17.52 -4.53
C GLN A 57 -9.00 -17.43 -3.74
N ARG A 58 -9.95 -18.32 -4.04
CA ARG A 58 -11.23 -18.39 -3.33
C ARG A 58 -11.08 -19.09 -1.98
N PHE A 59 -11.85 -18.66 -0.99
CA PHE A 59 -12.05 -19.36 0.27
C PHE A 59 -13.47 -19.11 0.79
N ILE A 60 -13.91 -19.87 1.79
CA ILE A 60 -15.19 -19.66 2.46
C ILE A 60 -14.96 -18.88 3.75
N TYR A 61 -15.58 -17.72 3.86
CA TYR A 61 -15.63 -16.93 5.08
C TYR A 61 -16.90 -17.24 5.85
N GLY A 62 -16.75 -17.54 7.14
CA GLY A 62 -17.82 -17.92 8.05
C GLY A 62 -18.75 -16.77 8.46
N GLY A 63 -18.40 -15.52 8.14
CA GLY A 63 -19.20 -14.33 8.44
C GLY A 63 -18.71 -13.49 9.63
N CYS A 64 -17.85 -14.02 10.49
CA CYS A 64 -17.27 -13.27 11.61
C CYS A 64 -15.80 -13.65 11.90
N GLY A 65 -15.08 -12.80 12.65
CA GLY A 65 -13.76 -13.14 13.22
C GLY A 65 -12.58 -13.30 12.23
N GLY A 66 -12.77 -13.00 10.94
CA GLY A 66 -11.76 -13.11 9.89
C GLY A 66 -10.56 -12.14 10.01
N ASN A 67 -9.91 -11.81 8.90
CA ASN A 67 -8.87 -10.78 8.83
C ASN A 67 -9.02 -9.96 7.54
N ALA A 68 -8.17 -8.95 7.34
CA ALA A 68 -8.27 -8.03 6.20
C ALA A 68 -7.82 -8.63 4.85
N ASN A 69 -7.23 -9.83 4.80
CA ASN A 69 -7.01 -10.57 3.56
C ASN A 69 -8.29 -11.30 3.13
N ASN A 70 -9.37 -10.55 2.97
CA ASN A 70 -10.71 -11.05 2.69
C ASN A 70 -11.44 -10.03 1.81
N PHE A 71 -11.69 -10.41 0.57
CA PHE A 71 -12.27 -9.55 -0.46
C PHE A 71 -13.51 -10.21 -1.05
N GLU A 72 -14.48 -9.40 -1.43
CA GLU A 72 -15.74 -9.87 -2.00
C GLU A 72 -15.55 -10.33 -3.46
N THR A 73 -14.71 -9.61 -4.20
CA THR A 73 -14.43 -9.91 -5.61
C THR A 73 -12.95 -10.22 -5.84
N ARG A 74 -12.68 -10.99 -6.90
CA ARG A 74 -11.32 -11.28 -7.35
C ARG A 74 -10.55 -10.00 -7.66
N ASP A 75 -11.22 -9.03 -8.28
CA ASP A 75 -10.59 -7.79 -8.75
C ASP A 75 -10.21 -6.88 -7.57
N GLN A 76 -11.05 -6.80 -6.55
CA GLN A 76 -10.72 -6.09 -5.31
C GLN A 76 -9.46 -6.68 -4.66
N CYS A 77 -9.38 -8.01 -4.56
CA CYS A 77 -8.16 -8.69 -4.09
C CYS A 77 -6.96 -8.36 -4.98
N HIS A 78 -7.14 -8.45 -6.30
CA HIS A 78 -6.06 -8.29 -7.27
C HIS A 78 -5.45 -6.88 -7.19
N TYR A 79 -6.28 -5.84 -7.25
CA TYR A 79 -5.82 -4.46 -7.22
C TYR A 79 -5.32 -3.99 -5.85
N THR A 80 -5.68 -4.70 -4.77
CA THR A 80 -5.16 -4.42 -3.42
C THR A 80 -3.83 -5.12 -3.16
N CYS A 81 -3.68 -6.38 -3.58
CA CYS A 81 -2.59 -7.24 -3.13
C CYS A 81 -1.70 -7.80 -4.24
N VAL A 82 -2.06 -7.68 -5.51
CA VAL A 82 -1.22 -8.11 -6.65
C VAL A 82 -0.61 -6.87 -7.31
N LYS A 83 0.51 -7.03 -8.01
CA LYS A 83 1.08 -5.95 -8.83
C LYS A 83 0.05 -5.56 -9.89
N LYS A 84 -0.30 -4.27 -9.94
CA LYS A 84 -1.26 -3.77 -10.93
C LYS A 84 -0.71 -3.91 -12.35
N PRO A 85 -1.50 -4.46 -13.29
CA PRO A 85 -1.06 -4.69 -14.66
C PRO A 85 -0.93 -3.36 -15.43
N GLY A 86 -0.36 -3.44 -16.63
CA GLY A 86 -0.16 -2.29 -17.51
C GLY A 86 1.05 -1.42 -17.13
N VAL A 87 1.32 -0.43 -17.98
CA VAL A 87 2.49 0.44 -17.88
C VAL A 87 2.09 1.92 -17.84
N CYS A 88 2.96 2.75 -17.27
CA CYS A 88 2.75 4.20 -17.26
C CYS A 88 3.04 4.80 -18.64
N ARG A 89 2.22 5.78 -19.04
CA ARG A 89 2.50 6.61 -20.22
C ARG A 89 3.79 7.38 -20.00
N LYS A 90 4.65 7.41 -21.01
CA LYS A 90 5.82 8.29 -21.02
C LYS A 90 5.40 9.68 -21.45
N ALA A 91 5.93 10.70 -20.78
CA ALA A 91 5.75 12.08 -21.22
C ALA A 91 6.51 12.32 -22.54
N PRO A 92 5.94 13.05 -23.49
CA PRO A 92 6.68 13.53 -24.66
C PRO A 92 7.90 14.38 -24.24
N PRO A 93 8.96 14.43 -25.06
CA PRO A 93 10.09 15.33 -24.83
C PRO A 93 9.64 16.79 -24.67
N GLY A 94 10.24 17.52 -23.74
CA GLY A 94 9.91 18.93 -23.49
C GLY A 94 8.64 19.16 -22.65
N THR A 95 7.97 18.11 -22.20
CA THR A 95 6.84 18.24 -21.26
C THR A 95 7.33 18.78 -19.92
N MET A 96 6.85 19.97 -19.55
CA MET A 96 7.16 20.59 -18.26
C MET A 96 5.95 20.47 -17.34
N THR A 97 6.10 19.71 -16.26
CA THR A 97 5.09 19.58 -15.20
C THR A 97 5.70 19.98 -13.86
N ILE A 98 4.85 20.39 -12.93
CA ILE A 98 5.29 20.69 -11.57
C ILE A 98 5.79 19.39 -10.89
N CYS A 99 6.92 19.48 -10.20
CA CYS A 99 7.53 18.38 -9.46
C CYS A 99 6.76 18.09 -8.17
N LEU A 100 5.59 17.46 -8.31
CA LEU A 100 4.73 17.07 -7.20
C LEU A 100 4.62 15.54 -7.15
N ALA A 101 4.81 14.95 -5.98
CA ALA A 101 4.61 13.51 -5.76
C ALA A 101 3.37 13.28 -4.90
N LYS A 102 2.27 12.83 -5.53
CA LYS A 102 1.02 12.48 -4.83
C LYS A 102 0.96 11.01 -4.40
N CYS A 103 1.83 10.18 -4.98
CA CYS A 103 1.95 8.77 -4.65
C CYS A 103 3.43 8.36 -4.70
N GLY A 104 3.75 7.25 -4.03
CA GLY A 104 5.06 6.59 -4.02
C GLY A 104 5.04 5.14 -4.49
N SER A 105 3.86 4.50 -4.59
CA SER A 105 3.68 3.19 -5.24
C SER A 105 2.25 2.97 -5.72
N ASP A 106 2.04 1.98 -6.59
CA ASP A 106 0.72 1.63 -7.13
C ASP A 106 -0.32 1.32 -6.04
N TRP A 107 0.11 0.89 -4.85
CA TRP A 107 -0.74 0.48 -3.74
C TRP A 107 -1.35 1.67 -2.97
N GLN A 108 -0.85 2.88 -3.21
CA GLN A 108 -1.45 4.12 -2.72
C GLN A 108 -2.51 4.67 -3.68
N CYS A 109 -2.60 4.13 -4.90
CA CYS A 109 -3.58 4.53 -5.88
C CYS A 109 -4.82 3.63 -5.80
N GLU A 110 -5.99 4.19 -6.10
CA GLU A 110 -7.24 3.45 -6.03
C GLU A 110 -7.44 2.51 -7.23
N GLY A 111 -8.12 1.39 -6.99
CA GLY A 111 -8.50 0.44 -8.03
C GLY A 111 -7.34 0.07 -8.97
N LYS A 112 -7.54 0.28 -10.27
CA LYS A 112 -6.56 -0.08 -11.32
C LYS A 112 -5.43 0.93 -11.52
N GLN A 113 -5.50 2.12 -10.93
CA GLN A 113 -4.53 3.19 -11.18
C GLN A 113 -3.14 2.81 -10.66
N LYS A 114 -2.11 3.18 -11.42
CA LYS A 114 -0.71 3.01 -11.03
C LYS A 114 -0.13 4.35 -10.59
N CYS A 115 0.90 4.29 -9.76
CA CYS A 115 1.65 5.49 -9.41
C CYS A 115 2.66 5.78 -10.53
N CYS A 116 2.31 6.73 -11.38
CA CYS A 116 2.99 6.97 -12.64
C CYS A 116 3.77 8.28 -12.65
N PRO A 117 5.05 8.26 -13.05
CA PRO A 117 5.77 9.47 -13.36
C PRO A 117 5.36 9.99 -14.74
N TYR A 118 5.11 11.30 -14.83
CA TYR A 118 4.83 12.01 -16.07
C TYR A 118 5.61 13.34 -16.09
N ALA A 119 6.76 13.32 -16.76
CA ALA A 119 7.83 14.30 -16.56
C ALA A 119 8.22 14.38 -15.09
N CYS A 120 8.04 15.52 -14.41
CA CYS A 120 8.39 15.66 -12.98
C CYS A 120 7.24 15.31 -12.02
N LEU A 121 6.00 15.28 -12.51
CA LEU A 121 4.81 14.91 -11.73
C LEU A 121 4.80 13.39 -11.47
N VAL A 122 4.46 12.98 -10.25
CA VAL A 122 4.18 11.59 -9.90
C VAL A 122 2.76 11.52 -9.33
N ASP A 123 1.86 10.87 -10.04
CA ASP A 123 0.42 10.85 -9.73
C ASP A 123 -0.21 9.48 -10.01
N CYS A 124 -1.39 9.24 -9.45
CA CYS A 124 -2.20 8.07 -9.74
C CYS A 124 -2.87 8.23 -11.10
N MET A 125 -2.48 7.38 -12.06
CA MET A 125 -2.95 7.44 -13.43
C MET A 125 -3.41 6.07 -13.92
N ASP A 126 -4.34 6.06 -14.87
CA ASP A 126 -4.74 4.85 -15.56
C ASP A 126 -3.60 4.34 -16.44
N PRO A 127 -3.22 3.04 -16.32
CA PRO A 127 -2.17 2.47 -17.15
C PRO A 127 -2.60 2.28 -18.62
N VAL A 128 -1.60 2.14 -19.49
CA VAL A 128 -1.72 1.65 -20.87
C VAL A 128 -1.53 0.15 -20.92
#